data_AF-A0A9J6P7D2-F1
#
_entry.id   AF-A0A9J6P7D2-F1
#
_cell.length_a   1.000
_cell.length_b   1.000
_cell.length_c   1.000
_cell.angle_alpha   90.00
_cell.angle_beta   90.00
_cell.angle_gamma   90.00
#
_symmetry.space_group_name_H-M   'P 1'
#
loop_
_entity.id
_entity.type
_entity.pdbx_description
1 polymer ?
#
loop_
_entity_poly.entity_id
_entity_poly.type
_entity_poly.pdbx_seq_one_letter_code
_entity_poly.pdbx_strand_id
1 'polypeptide(L)'
;MENIKYEVMKKIMNKKMKNLKYDDLVKEWNKEKRQMIKETSDHRIYRWDPEGMYKILENTGKVITDTNPYVNLVDIEEFDLVIENEPYPVAPPPMNKVKGKKSKGASFFGVMHKEITGDAMYYMKDQMISMERINKEAQGINIPEPNKEKEKDLIKLKKEIFEYAKSLGFASMGVTKVDRRYVSMGVDDEIIFDNIILLGYEMPKEVLDNYPKPKGELGAFGAYTGCARNVHKVADFIRSKGHDCRSRDWGGGIKYSPHAVNAGLGNYSTYGVCVTPEAGTRLKYCSILIDADLPLDKPKDFNIEEFCSRCRMCQKSCPSNSIPKEEKQYKGAVKRQTRFSGCLELMTTSRECLKCVRVCPFSMIGYEQCMESLPQYYMYNLQIDELDKEFLLSKKEGEYIE
;
A
#
# COMPACT_ATOMS: atom_id res chain seq x y z
N MET A 1 -5.83 1.36 -38.32
CA MET A 1 -4.76 1.65 -37.33
C MET A 1 -3.97 0.41 -36.89
N GLU A 2 -4.31 -0.81 -37.32
CA GLU A 2 -3.58 -2.03 -36.94
C GLU A 2 -2.21 -2.20 -37.64
N ASN A 3 -2.00 -1.58 -38.81
CA ASN A 3 -0.76 -1.76 -39.57
C ASN A 3 0.43 -0.87 -39.13
N ILE A 4 0.19 0.20 -38.34
CA ILE A 4 1.25 1.11 -37.90
C ILE A 4 1.98 0.54 -36.68
N LYS A 5 1.27 -0.07 -35.73
CA LYS A 5 1.87 -0.69 -34.53
C LYS A 5 2.82 -1.83 -34.92
N TYR A 6 2.46 -2.65 -35.90
CA TYR A 6 3.28 -3.78 -36.35
C TYR A 6 4.52 -3.31 -37.11
N GLU A 7 4.41 -2.34 -38.02
CA GLU A 7 5.56 -1.77 -38.76
C GLU A 7 6.51 -0.95 -37.86
N VAL A 8 6.01 -0.26 -36.83
CA VAL A 8 6.83 0.45 -35.84
C VAL A 8 7.58 -0.54 -34.96
N MET A 9 6.92 -1.57 -34.44
CA MET A 9 7.59 -2.65 -33.69
C MET A 9 8.64 -3.38 -34.54
N LYS A 10 8.36 -3.60 -35.82
CA LYS A 10 9.30 -4.23 -36.76
C LYS A 10 10.49 -3.31 -37.09
N LYS A 11 10.29 -2.00 -37.21
CA LYS A 11 11.37 -1.00 -37.34
C LYS A 11 12.23 -0.89 -36.06
N ILE A 12 11.61 -0.97 -34.88
CA ILE A 12 12.29 -0.96 -33.58
C ILE A 12 13.10 -2.26 -33.39
N MET A 13 12.55 -3.41 -33.78
CA MET A 13 13.22 -4.70 -33.69
C MET A 13 14.32 -4.91 -34.76
N ASN A 14 14.20 -4.32 -35.95
CA ASN A 14 15.16 -4.51 -37.05
C ASN A 14 16.33 -3.49 -37.11
N LYS A 15 16.40 -2.49 -36.24
CA LYS A 15 17.57 -1.58 -36.16
C LYS A 15 18.38 -1.80 -34.88
N LYS A 16 19.39 -2.67 -34.99
CA LYS A 16 20.63 -2.73 -34.20
C LYS A 16 20.50 -2.36 -32.71
N MET A 17 20.01 -3.30 -31.89
CA MET A 17 20.22 -3.29 -30.43
C MET A 17 21.66 -3.68 -30.03
N LYS A 18 22.64 -2.87 -30.41
CA LYS A 18 23.95 -2.89 -29.76
C LYS A 18 24.34 -1.44 -29.48
N ASN A 19 24.15 -1.01 -28.23
CA ASN A 19 24.71 0.20 -27.58
C ASN A 19 23.76 1.37 -27.20
N LEU A 20 22.46 1.19 -27.01
CA LEU A 20 21.62 2.25 -26.41
C LEU A 20 21.56 2.12 -24.87
N LYS A 21 21.81 3.22 -24.15
CA LYS A 21 21.71 3.29 -22.68
C LYS A 21 20.24 3.44 -22.28
N TYR A 22 19.89 2.91 -21.11
CA TYR A 22 18.51 2.92 -20.59
C TYR A 22 17.88 4.33 -20.55
N ASP A 23 18.68 5.35 -20.26
CA ASP A 23 18.23 6.74 -20.20
C ASP A 23 17.81 7.29 -21.58
N ASP A 24 18.42 6.79 -22.66
CA ASP A 24 18.06 7.17 -24.02
C ASP A 24 16.72 6.54 -24.42
N LEU A 25 16.49 5.27 -24.02
CA LEU A 25 15.21 4.58 -24.21
C LEU A 25 14.07 5.24 -23.42
N VAL A 26 14.33 5.71 -22.19
CA VAL A 26 13.35 6.44 -21.38
C VAL A 26 13.02 7.80 -22.01
N LYS A 27 14.00 8.50 -22.57
CA LYS A 27 13.77 9.77 -23.28
C LYS A 27 12.98 9.57 -24.56
N GLU A 28 13.29 8.54 -25.33
CA GLU A 28 12.61 8.18 -26.57
C GLU A 28 11.16 7.76 -26.30
N TRP A 29 10.94 6.90 -25.29
CA TRP A 29 9.61 6.51 -24.81
C TRP A 29 8.76 7.70 -24.34
N ASN A 30 9.35 8.64 -23.59
CA ASN A 30 8.63 9.83 -23.15
C ASN A 30 8.28 10.77 -24.31
N LYS A 31 9.09 10.80 -25.37
CA LYS A 31 8.83 11.57 -26.59
C LYS A 31 7.70 10.94 -27.40
N GLU A 32 7.74 9.62 -27.60
CA GLU A 32 6.68 8.87 -28.27
C GLU A 32 5.36 8.93 -27.50
N LYS A 33 5.38 8.79 -26.17
CA LYS A 33 4.19 8.97 -25.33
C LYS A 33 3.53 10.33 -25.52
N ARG A 34 4.32 11.41 -25.61
CA ARG A 34 3.79 12.77 -25.86
C ARG A 34 3.22 12.91 -27.28
N GLN A 35 3.84 12.24 -28.25
CA GLN A 35 3.37 12.19 -29.63
C GLN A 35 2.05 11.40 -29.74
N MET A 36 1.95 10.23 -29.10
CA MET A 36 0.75 9.39 -29.04
C MET A 36 -0.43 10.09 -28.35
N ILE A 37 -0.16 10.88 -27.31
CA ILE A 37 -1.17 11.71 -26.64
C ILE A 37 -1.71 12.79 -27.59
N LYS A 38 -0.86 13.36 -28.47
CA LYS A 38 -1.27 14.36 -29.47
C LYS A 38 -1.99 13.75 -30.68
N GLU A 39 -1.69 12.49 -31.02
CA GLU A 39 -2.20 11.81 -32.22
C GLU A 39 -3.45 10.95 -31.97
N THR A 40 -3.86 10.75 -30.71
CA THR A 40 -5.10 10.01 -30.43
C THR A 40 -6.31 10.90 -30.68
N SER A 41 -6.98 10.68 -31.82
CA SER A 41 -8.29 11.26 -32.15
C SER A 41 -9.43 10.65 -31.33
N ASP A 42 -10.49 11.46 -31.18
CA ASP A 42 -11.62 11.46 -30.24
C ASP A 42 -12.52 10.22 -30.11
N HIS A 43 -12.09 9.00 -30.39
CA HIS A 43 -12.99 7.83 -30.31
C HIS A 43 -12.46 6.76 -29.34
N ARG A 44 -12.55 7.05 -28.04
CA ARG A 44 -12.52 6.02 -26.99
C ARG A 44 -13.77 6.11 -26.14
N ILE A 45 -14.59 5.07 -26.24
CA ILE A 45 -15.74 4.78 -25.40
C ILE A 45 -15.19 4.43 -24.01
N TYR A 46 -15.31 5.33 -23.05
CA TYR A 46 -16.07 5.20 -21.80
C TYR A 46 -16.04 6.56 -21.05
N ARG A 47 -17.22 7.00 -20.63
CA ARG A 47 -17.60 8.39 -20.32
C ARG A 47 -17.10 8.87 -18.96
N TRP A 48 -16.41 10.00 -18.95
CA TRP A 48 -16.49 10.98 -17.86
C TRP A 48 -17.73 11.84 -18.09
N ASP A 49 -18.50 12.05 -17.04
CA ASP A 49 -19.59 13.03 -16.98
C ASP A 49 -19.00 14.45 -17.01
N PRO A 50 -19.39 15.32 -17.97
CA PRO A 50 -18.92 16.71 -18.05
C PRO A 50 -19.62 17.66 -17.06
N GLU A 51 -20.70 17.25 -16.39
CA GLU A 51 -21.46 18.12 -15.46
C GLU A 51 -21.54 17.58 -14.02
N GLY A 52 -20.95 16.42 -13.77
CA GLY A 52 -20.72 15.84 -12.46
C GLY A 52 -19.25 15.82 -12.10
N MET A 53 -18.55 16.95 -12.22
CA MET A 53 -17.36 17.17 -11.39
C MET A 53 -17.76 16.77 -9.98
N TYR A 54 -16.99 15.89 -9.32
CA TYR A 54 -16.85 16.09 -7.89
C TYR A 54 -16.53 17.57 -7.78
N LYS A 55 -17.45 18.32 -7.19
CA LYS A 55 -17.09 19.49 -6.41
C LYS A 55 -15.88 19.02 -5.62
N ILE A 56 -14.70 19.35 -6.11
CA ILE A 56 -13.67 19.84 -5.23
C ILE A 56 -14.44 20.91 -4.51
N LEU A 57 -14.91 20.61 -3.28
CA LEU A 57 -15.02 21.68 -2.33
C LEU A 57 -13.67 22.34 -2.46
N GLU A 58 -13.67 23.56 -3.00
CA GLU A 58 -12.54 24.44 -2.86
C GLU A 58 -12.05 24.22 -1.45
N ASN A 59 -10.77 23.86 -1.29
CA ASN A 59 -10.27 23.53 0.02
C ASN A 59 -10.29 24.79 0.88
N THR A 60 -11.44 25.11 1.45
CA THR A 60 -11.63 26.03 2.57
C THR A 60 -11.30 25.32 3.89
N GLY A 61 -11.09 24.00 3.84
CA GLY A 61 -10.54 23.15 4.89
C GLY A 61 -9.03 23.31 5.01
N LYS A 62 -8.61 24.52 5.39
CA LYS A 62 -7.31 24.91 5.94
C LYS A 62 -6.09 24.23 5.29
N VAL A 63 -5.31 25.07 4.61
CA VAL A 63 -3.85 25.02 4.69
C VAL A 63 -3.44 24.48 6.07
N ILE A 64 -2.67 23.39 6.13
CA ILE A 64 -1.94 23.07 7.35
C ILE A 64 -0.93 24.21 7.53
N THR A 65 -1.36 25.26 8.20
CA THR A 65 -0.46 26.25 8.77
C THR A 65 0.15 25.55 9.96
N ASP A 66 1.45 25.28 9.86
CA ASP A 66 2.31 24.75 10.92
C ASP A 66 2.45 25.79 12.06
N THR A 67 1.32 26.25 12.60
CA THR A 67 1.20 27.22 13.68
C THR A 67 0.20 26.66 14.68
N ASN A 68 0.61 25.64 15.41
CA ASN A 68 0.04 25.38 16.72
C ASN A 68 0.83 26.25 17.73
N PRO A 69 0.24 27.32 18.29
CA PRO A 69 0.93 28.21 19.23
C PRO A 69 1.20 27.58 20.60
N TYR A 70 0.86 26.31 20.82
CA TYR A 70 1.04 25.61 22.10
C TYR A 70 2.01 24.42 22.03
N VAL A 71 2.85 24.32 20.99
CA VAL A 71 4.02 23.43 21.00
C VAL A 71 5.17 24.11 21.75
N ASN A 72 4.98 24.30 23.06
CA ASN A 72 5.99 24.78 24.00
C ASN A 72 5.92 24.00 25.32
N LEU A 73 5.59 22.71 25.25
CA LEU A 73 5.46 21.85 26.42
C LEU A 73 6.36 20.60 26.39
N VAL A 74 7.39 20.60 25.55
CA VAL A 74 8.51 19.67 25.67
C VAL A 74 9.78 20.47 25.41
N ASP A 75 10.70 20.45 26.39
CA ASP A 75 12.01 21.08 26.25
C ASP A 75 12.77 20.39 25.11
N ILE A 76 12.99 21.15 24.03
CA ILE A 76 13.64 20.68 22.82
C ILE A 76 15.11 20.36 23.09
N GLU A 77 15.75 21.04 24.06
CA GLU A 77 17.15 20.82 24.41
C GLU A 77 17.33 19.50 25.16
N GLU A 78 16.37 19.15 26.04
CA GLU A 78 16.35 17.84 26.71
C GLU A 78 16.11 16.69 25.72
N PHE A 79 15.34 16.92 24.64
CA PHE A 79 15.10 15.93 23.60
C PHE A 79 16.30 15.76 22.64
N ASP A 80 17.03 16.82 22.32
CA ASP A 80 18.23 16.77 21.47
C ASP A 80 19.40 16.08 22.18
N LEU A 81 19.56 16.26 23.50
CA LEU A 81 20.58 15.59 24.32
C LEU A 81 20.44 14.07 24.39
N VAL A 82 19.22 13.54 24.21
CA VAL A 82 18.97 12.09 24.16
C VAL A 82 19.42 11.47 22.83
N ILE A 83 19.40 12.25 21.74
CA ILE A 83 19.80 11.78 20.40
C ILE A 83 21.32 11.81 20.23
N GLU A 84 22.05 12.68 20.96
CA GLU A 84 23.50 12.80 20.85
C GLU A 84 24.30 11.66 21.53
N ASN A 85 23.69 10.86 22.40
CA ASN A 85 24.42 9.87 23.22
C ASN A 85 24.60 8.46 22.61
N GLU A 86 24.15 8.19 21.37
CA GLU A 86 24.52 6.95 20.65
C GLU A 86 24.85 7.21 19.17
N PRO A 87 26.13 7.44 18.81
CA PRO A 87 26.53 7.50 17.40
C PRO A 87 26.47 6.09 16.78
N TYR A 88 25.50 5.87 15.88
CA TYR A 88 25.42 4.65 15.05
C TYR A 88 26.44 4.69 13.89
N PRO A 89 27.00 3.53 13.52
CA PRO A 89 28.07 3.44 12.53
C PRO A 89 27.62 3.91 11.14
N VAL A 90 28.51 4.68 10.49
CA VAL A 90 28.35 5.23 9.15
C VAL A 90 28.12 4.12 8.12
N ALA A 91 27.14 4.34 7.23
CA ALA A 91 26.72 3.38 6.21
C ALA A 91 27.87 2.92 5.28
N PRO A 92 27.97 1.62 4.94
CA PRO A 92 28.86 1.17 3.86
C PRO A 92 28.29 1.58 2.48
N PRO A 93 29.15 1.71 1.44
CA PRO A 93 28.74 2.22 0.14
C PRO A 93 27.79 1.27 -0.63
N PRO A 94 26.95 1.83 -1.54
CA PRO A 94 25.89 1.10 -2.23
C PRO A 94 26.40 -0.05 -3.10
N MET A 95 25.67 -1.17 -3.09
CA MET A 95 26.01 -2.37 -3.84
C MET A 95 25.91 -2.16 -5.36
N ASN A 96 27.06 -2.18 -6.06
CA ASN A 96 27.11 -2.18 -7.53
C ASN A 96 26.48 -3.44 -8.13
N LYS A 97 25.55 -3.26 -9.08
CA LYS A 97 24.96 -4.34 -9.91
C LYS A 97 26.03 -4.90 -10.85
N VAL A 98 26.42 -6.15 -10.67
CA VAL A 98 27.31 -6.88 -11.59
C VAL A 98 26.44 -7.74 -12.51
N LYS A 99 26.54 -7.53 -13.84
CA LYS A 99 25.85 -8.35 -14.85
C LYS A 99 26.43 -9.76 -14.89
N GLY A 100 25.58 -10.79 -14.99
CA GLY A 100 25.98 -12.16 -15.37
C GLY A 100 26.07 -13.20 -14.24
N LYS A 101 25.85 -12.83 -12.98
CA LYS A 101 25.59 -13.79 -11.88
C LYS A 101 24.10 -13.71 -11.52
N LYS A 102 23.50 -14.81 -11.03
CA LYS A 102 22.15 -14.81 -10.41
C LYS A 102 21.96 -13.50 -9.65
N SER A 103 20.84 -12.80 -9.87
CA SER A 103 20.67 -11.43 -9.37
C SER A 103 21.14 -11.36 -7.91
N LYS A 104 22.05 -10.43 -7.60
CA LYS A 104 22.60 -10.28 -6.23
C LYS A 104 21.48 -10.21 -5.17
N GLY A 105 20.28 -9.78 -5.56
CA GLY A 105 19.07 -9.80 -4.74
C GLY A 105 18.55 -11.20 -4.38
N ALA A 106 18.50 -12.16 -5.32
CA ALA A 106 18.08 -13.53 -5.00
C ALA A 106 19.07 -14.24 -4.07
N SER A 107 20.38 -13.99 -4.24
CA SER A 107 21.38 -14.45 -3.27
C SER A 107 21.26 -13.73 -1.93
N PHE A 108 20.91 -12.45 -1.92
CA PHE A 108 20.74 -11.66 -0.70
C PHE A 108 19.55 -12.18 0.13
N PHE A 109 18.36 -12.31 -0.45
CA PHE A 109 17.18 -12.81 0.25
C PHE A 109 17.36 -14.26 0.72
N GLY A 110 18.01 -15.11 -0.09
CA GLY A 110 18.31 -16.49 0.31
C GLY A 110 19.28 -16.58 1.50
N VAL A 111 20.34 -15.76 1.52
CA VAL A 111 21.26 -15.68 2.66
C VAL A 111 20.54 -15.16 3.91
N MET A 112 19.80 -14.06 3.76
CA MET A 112 19.01 -13.46 4.83
C MET A 112 18.04 -14.46 5.45
N HIS A 113 17.26 -15.19 4.64
CA HIS A 113 16.34 -16.20 5.13
C HIS A 113 17.07 -17.31 5.88
N LYS A 114 18.14 -17.87 5.29
CA LYS A 114 18.91 -18.93 5.93
C LYS A 114 19.48 -18.51 7.28
N GLU A 115 19.95 -17.29 7.41
CA GLU A 115 20.53 -16.77 8.65
C GLU A 115 19.50 -16.54 9.75
N ILE A 116 18.23 -16.28 9.39
CA ILE A 116 17.15 -16.01 10.36
C ILE A 116 16.34 -17.27 10.68
N THR A 117 16.00 -18.08 9.68
CA THR A 117 15.10 -19.25 9.81
C THR A 117 15.83 -20.59 9.78
N GLY A 118 17.11 -20.61 9.39
CA GLY A 118 17.86 -21.83 9.11
C GLY A 118 17.68 -22.39 7.69
N ASP A 119 16.71 -21.89 6.91
CA ASP A 119 16.41 -22.34 5.55
C ASP A 119 16.24 -21.16 4.57
N ALA A 120 17.10 -21.14 3.54
CA ALA A 120 17.10 -20.12 2.49
C ALA A 120 15.79 -20.02 1.70
N MET A 121 15.04 -21.13 1.61
CA MET A 121 13.82 -21.25 0.81
C MET A 121 12.53 -21.18 1.63
N TYR A 122 12.63 -21.05 2.96
CA TYR A 122 11.51 -21.16 3.89
C TYR A 122 10.27 -20.35 3.45
N TYR A 123 10.44 -19.06 3.15
CA TYR A 123 9.35 -18.20 2.65
C TYR A 123 9.22 -18.21 1.12
N MET A 124 10.32 -18.44 0.41
CA MET A 124 10.39 -18.24 -1.04
C MET A 124 9.65 -19.31 -1.83
N LYS A 125 9.57 -20.54 -1.32
CA LYS A 125 8.95 -21.66 -2.04
C LYS A 125 7.50 -21.36 -2.44
N ASP A 126 6.67 -20.99 -1.47
CA ASP A 126 5.25 -20.71 -1.73
C ASP A 126 5.06 -19.44 -2.57
N GLN A 127 5.90 -18.43 -2.36
CA GLN A 127 5.86 -17.20 -3.14
C GLN A 127 6.19 -17.46 -4.61
N MET A 128 7.22 -18.28 -4.90
CA MET A 128 7.59 -18.65 -6.26
C MET A 128 6.46 -19.41 -6.96
N ILE A 129 5.86 -20.40 -6.28
CA ILE A 129 4.73 -21.17 -6.84
C ILE A 129 3.54 -20.23 -7.13
N SER A 130 3.22 -19.34 -6.19
CA SER A 130 2.13 -18.37 -6.37
C SER A 130 2.40 -17.41 -7.51
N MET A 131 3.61 -16.85 -7.60
CA MET A 131 4.02 -15.93 -8.67
C MET A 131 4.01 -16.62 -10.04
N GLU A 132 4.46 -17.87 -10.13
CA GLU A 132 4.42 -18.64 -11.37
C GLU A 132 2.97 -18.81 -11.85
N ARG A 133 2.05 -19.15 -10.93
CA ARG A 133 0.61 -19.25 -11.25
C ARG A 133 0.05 -17.91 -11.72
N ILE A 134 0.33 -16.81 -11.02
CA ILE A 134 -0.14 -15.47 -11.39
C ILE A 134 0.38 -15.05 -12.77
N ASN A 135 1.66 -15.29 -13.06
CA ASN A 135 2.25 -14.95 -14.35
C ASN A 135 1.64 -15.76 -15.49
N LYS A 136 1.38 -17.05 -15.29
CA LYS A 136 0.68 -17.88 -16.27
C LYS A 136 -0.75 -17.39 -16.51
N GLU A 137 -1.50 -17.10 -15.44
CA GLU A 137 -2.87 -16.56 -15.54
C GLU A 137 -2.88 -15.20 -16.28
N ALA A 138 -1.91 -14.31 -16.02
CA ALA A 138 -1.77 -13.03 -16.71
C ALA A 138 -1.45 -13.19 -18.22
N GLN A 139 -0.77 -14.27 -18.60
CA GLN A 139 -0.43 -14.59 -19.98
C GLN A 139 -1.53 -15.38 -20.72
N GLY A 140 -2.64 -15.70 -20.06
CA GLY A 140 -3.69 -16.52 -20.67
C GLY A 140 -3.40 -18.02 -20.63
N ILE A 141 -2.40 -18.47 -19.88
CA ILE A 141 -1.92 -19.86 -19.89
C ILE A 141 -2.52 -20.62 -18.71
N ASN A 142 -3.18 -21.76 -18.99
CA ASN A 142 -3.76 -22.67 -17.99
C ASN A 142 -4.67 -21.94 -16.98
N ILE A 143 -5.48 -20.99 -17.46
CA ILE A 143 -6.46 -20.32 -16.63
C ILE A 143 -7.52 -21.37 -16.20
N PRO A 144 -7.80 -21.52 -14.90
CA PRO A 144 -8.87 -22.38 -14.46
C PRO A 144 -10.23 -21.79 -14.87
N GLU A 145 -11.05 -22.60 -15.53
CA GLU A 145 -12.39 -22.20 -15.96
C GLU A 145 -13.36 -22.10 -14.77
N PRO A 146 -14.22 -21.06 -14.71
CA PRO A 146 -15.26 -20.96 -13.70
C PRO A 146 -16.39 -21.98 -13.95
N ASN A 147 -17.13 -22.30 -12.89
CA ASN A 147 -18.35 -23.10 -12.98
C ASN A 147 -19.38 -22.43 -13.91
N LYS A 148 -20.18 -23.25 -14.60
CA LYS A 148 -21.21 -22.74 -15.54
C LYS A 148 -22.33 -21.97 -14.84
N GLU A 149 -22.68 -22.39 -13.63
CA GLU A 149 -23.71 -21.73 -12.83
C GLU A 149 -23.08 -20.57 -12.04
N LYS A 150 -23.46 -19.34 -12.40
CA LYS A 150 -23.04 -18.13 -11.70
C LYS A 150 -23.95 -17.83 -10.52
N GLU A 151 -23.38 -17.61 -9.34
CA GLU A 151 -24.11 -16.99 -8.22
C GLU A 151 -24.54 -15.58 -8.63
N LYS A 152 -25.84 -15.31 -8.57
CA LYS A 152 -26.45 -14.05 -9.02
C LYS A 152 -26.62 -13.06 -7.87
N ASP A 153 -26.71 -13.56 -6.63
CA ASP A 153 -26.75 -12.71 -5.46
C ASP A 153 -25.32 -12.25 -5.10
N LEU A 154 -24.96 -11.06 -5.58
CA LEU A 154 -23.62 -10.50 -5.40
C LEU A 154 -23.33 -10.06 -3.95
N ILE A 155 -24.37 -9.78 -3.16
CA ILE A 155 -24.23 -9.46 -1.73
C ILE A 155 -23.85 -10.74 -0.99
N LYS A 156 -24.60 -11.82 -1.24
CA LYS A 156 -24.30 -13.14 -0.71
C LYS A 156 -22.92 -13.62 -1.15
N LEU A 157 -22.60 -13.50 -2.43
CA LEU A 157 -21.29 -13.88 -2.97
C LEU A 157 -20.14 -13.15 -2.25
N LYS A 158 -20.23 -11.82 -2.10
CA LYS A 158 -19.24 -11.01 -1.37
C LYS A 158 -19.06 -11.53 0.06
N LYS A 159 -20.17 -11.78 0.76
CA LYS A 159 -20.16 -12.31 2.13
C LYS A 159 -19.48 -13.67 2.21
N GLU A 160 -19.85 -14.61 1.34
CA GLU A 160 -19.26 -15.95 1.31
C GLU A 160 -17.75 -15.93 1.00
N ILE A 161 -17.33 -15.06 0.06
CA ILE A 161 -15.90 -14.85 -0.23
C ILE A 161 -15.16 -14.38 1.02
N PHE A 162 -15.72 -13.43 1.76
CA PHE A 162 -15.09 -12.88 2.96
C PHE A 162 -15.04 -13.91 4.09
N GLU A 163 -16.11 -14.68 4.31
CA GLU A 163 -16.14 -15.76 5.29
C GLU A 163 -15.11 -16.84 4.96
N TYR A 164 -15.00 -17.23 3.69
CA TYR A 164 -14.00 -18.19 3.25
C TYR A 164 -12.57 -17.64 3.39
N ALA A 165 -12.32 -16.40 2.97
CA ALA A 165 -11.01 -15.75 3.15
C ALA A 165 -10.63 -15.67 4.64
N LYS A 166 -11.57 -15.30 5.51
CA LYS A 166 -11.35 -15.27 6.97
C LYS A 166 -10.96 -16.65 7.51
N SER A 167 -11.62 -17.72 7.04
CA SER A 167 -11.29 -19.10 7.43
C SER A 167 -9.87 -19.53 7.04
N LEU A 168 -9.26 -18.85 6.06
CA LEU A 168 -7.89 -19.07 5.62
C LEU A 168 -6.86 -18.17 6.31
N GLY A 169 -7.28 -17.34 7.27
CA GLY A 169 -6.40 -16.47 8.06
C GLY A 169 -6.23 -15.05 7.53
N PHE A 170 -7.02 -14.60 6.55
CA PHE A 170 -7.05 -13.19 6.19
C PHE A 170 -7.76 -12.38 7.30
N ALA A 171 -7.13 -11.28 7.72
CA ALA A 171 -7.58 -10.46 8.84
C ALA A 171 -8.42 -9.24 8.39
N SER A 172 -8.26 -8.80 7.14
CA SER A 172 -8.99 -7.64 6.60
C SER A 172 -9.33 -7.88 5.13
N MET A 173 -10.58 -7.59 4.74
CA MET A 173 -11.07 -7.77 3.37
C MET A 173 -11.95 -6.62 2.94
N GLY A 174 -11.80 -6.16 1.70
CA GLY A 174 -12.62 -5.06 1.15
C GLY A 174 -12.67 -5.10 -0.37
N VAL A 175 -13.69 -4.48 -0.96
CA VAL A 175 -13.91 -4.41 -2.41
C VAL A 175 -13.91 -2.94 -2.85
N THR A 176 -13.15 -2.63 -3.89
CA THR A 176 -13.16 -1.33 -4.55
C THR A 176 -12.98 -1.51 -6.06
N LYS A 177 -13.11 -0.42 -6.83
CA LYS A 177 -12.58 -0.37 -8.20
C LYS A 177 -11.05 -0.23 -8.18
N VAL A 178 -10.38 -0.76 -9.20
CA VAL A 178 -8.95 -0.57 -9.44
C VAL A 178 -8.70 0.90 -9.80
N ASP A 179 -7.92 1.60 -8.98
CA ASP A 179 -7.47 2.94 -9.29
C ASP A 179 -6.18 2.87 -10.13
N ARG A 180 -6.36 3.09 -11.44
CA ARG A 180 -5.29 3.01 -12.44
C ARG A 180 -4.14 4.00 -12.19
N ARG A 181 -4.34 5.07 -11.41
CA ARG A 181 -3.23 5.95 -10.98
C ARG A 181 -2.19 5.16 -10.19
N TYR A 182 -2.63 4.13 -9.45
CA TYR A 182 -1.82 3.31 -8.57
C TYR A 182 -1.43 1.95 -9.16
N VAL A 183 -1.51 1.82 -10.48
CA VAL A 183 -0.98 0.69 -11.25
C VAL A 183 0.39 1.08 -11.84
N SER A 184 1.34 0.14 -11.82
CA SER A 184 2.68 0.33 -12.38
C SER A 184 2.65 0.31 -13.91
N MET A 185 3.56 1.05 -14.53
CA MET A 185 3.68 1.05 -15.99
C MET A 185 3.96 -0.36 -16.52
N GLY A 186 3.27 -0.75 -17.59
CA GLY A 186 3.40 -2.07 -18.23
C GLY A 186 2.56 -3.17 -17.58
N VAL A 187 1.89 -2.89 -16.47
CA VAL A 187 1.00 -3.86 -15.78
C VAL A 187 -0.47 -3.65 -16.14
N ASP A 188 -0.80 -2.49 -16.70
CA ASP A 188 -2.18 -2.10 -16.99
C ASP A 188 -2.90 -3.09 -17.92
N ASP A 189 -2.18 -3.58 -18.93
CA ASP A 189 -2.67 -4.58 -19.90
C ASP A 189 -2.96 -5.95 -19.25
N GLU A 190 -2.42 -6.23 -18.07
CA GLU A 190 -2.69 -7.47 -17.30
C GLU A 190 -3.93 -7.35 -16.40
N ILE A 191 -4.49 -6.14 -16.23
CA ILE A 191 -5.65 -5.90 -15.37
C ILE A 191 -6.90 -5.88 -16.24
N ILE A 192 -7.45 -7.09 -16.42
CA ILE A 192 -8.60 -7.36 -17.28
C ILE A 192 -9.96 -7.10 -16.61
N PHE A 193 -9.99 -6.90 -15.29
CA PHE A 193 -11.20 -6.57 -14.54
C PHE A 193 -10.99 -5.33 -13.67
N ASP A 194 -12.05 -4.53 -13.52
CA ASP A 194 -11.98 -3.28 -12.76
C ASP A 194 -12.36 -3.44 -11.29
N ASN A 195 -12.97 -4.56 -10.89
CA ASN A 195 -13.24 -4.84 -9.49
C ASN A 195 -12.08 -5.59 -8.86
N ILE A 196 -11.66 -5.10 -7.69
CA ILE A 196 -10.56 -5.67 -6.92
C ILE A 196 -10.99 -5.95 -5.49
N ILE A 197 -10.75 -7.19 -5.06
CA ILE A 197 -10.91 -7.63 -3.68
C ILE A 197 -9.53 -7.55 -3.03
N LEU A 198 -9.41 -6.76 -1.98
CA LEU A 198 -8.21 -6.62 -1.16
C LEU A 198 -8.26 -7.66 -0.05
N LEU A 199 -7.18 -8.41 0.12
CA LEU A 199 -7.05 -9.43 1.16
C LEU A 199 -5.80 -9.12 1.99
N GLY A 200 -6.01 -8.67 3.22
CA GLY A 200 -4.97 -8.34 4.19
C GLY A 200 -4.64 -9.54 5.08
N TYR A 201 -3.38 -9.95 5.07
CA TYR A 201 -2.84 -10.98 5.94
C TYR A 201 -1.96 -10.33 7.01
N GLU A 202 -2.19 -10.66 8.27
CA GLU A 202 -1.53 -10.04 9.40
C GLU A 202 -0.14 -10.62 9.65
N MET A 203 0.82 -9.73 9.93
CA MET A 203 2.07 -10.06 10.59
C MET A 203 1.80 -10.21 12.09
N PRO A 204 2.11 -11.36 12.72
CA PRO A 204 1.90 -11.54 14.15
C PRO A 204 2.57 -10.44 14.96
N LYS A 205 1.88 -9.92 15.98
CA LYS A 205 2.37 -8.80 16.80
C LYS A 205 3.65 -9.18 17.53
N GLU A 206 3.72 -10.40 18.04
CA GLU A 206 4.82 -10.94 18.85
C GLU A 206 6.13 -10.97 18.06
N VAL A 207 6.05 -11.19 16.75
CA VAL A 207 7.22 -11.18 15.86
C VAL A 207 7.88 -9.81 15.84
N LEU A 208 7.12 -8.73 16.07
CA LEU A 208 7.65 -7.36 16.07
C LEU A 208 8.61 -7.08 17.24
N ASP A 209 8.53 -7.83 18.35
CA ASP A 209 9.42 -7.63 19.51
C ASP A 209 10.89 -7.90 19.19
N ASN A 210 11.17 -8.65 18.13
CA ASN A 210 12.52 -8.92 17.67
C ASN A 210 13.06 -7.85 16.68
N TYR A 211 12.26 -6.85 16.28
CA TYR A 211 12.71 -5.83 15.33
C TYR A 211 13.44 -4.66 16.01
N PRO A 212 14.47 -4.08 15.37
CA PRO A 212 14.80 -4.17 13.93
C PRO A 212 15.79 -5.28 13.54
N LYS A 213 16.09 -6.25 14.42
CA LYS A 213 17.03 -7.35 14.16
C LYS A 213 16.31 -8.70 14.36
N PRO A 214 15.49 -9.13 13.37
CA PRO A 214 14.61 -10.29 13.54
C PRO A 214 15.38 -11.56 13.92
N LYS A 215 14.70 -12.48 14.60
CA LYS A 215 15.24 -13.78 15.03
C LYS A 215 14.17 -14.85 14.85
N GLY A 216 14.53 -15.99 14.27
CA GLY A 216 13.64 -17.13 14.06
C GLY A 216 12.64 -16.93 12.93
N GLU A 217 11.91 -15.82 12.92
CA GLU A 217 10.84 -15.52 11.97
C GLU A 217 10.99 -14.12 11.35
N LEU A 218 10.62 -13.99 10.08
CA LEU A 218 10.49 -12.72 9.36
C LEU A 218 9.02 -12.35 9.24
N GLY A 219 8.62 -11.26 9.88
CA GLY A 219 7.25 -10.76 9.94
C GLY A 219 6.63 -10.52 8.57
N ALA A 220 7.22 -9.66 7.72
CA ALA A 220 6.60 -9.36 6.42
C ALA A 220 6.59 -10.58 5.51
N PHE A 221 7.66 -11.37 5.50
CA PHE A 221 7.75 -12.56 4.66
C PHE A 221 6.78 -13.64 5.10
N GLY A 222 6.55 -13.82 6.41
CA GLY A 222 5.49 -14.68 6.94
C GLY A 222 4.12 -14.29 6.40
N ALA A 223 3.74 -13.01 6.51
CA ALA A 223 2.47 -12.52 5.99
C ALA A 223 2.36 -12.63 4.45
N TYR A 224 3.44 -12.34 3.70
CA TYR A 224 3.45 -12.54 2.24
C TYR A 224 3.31 -14.02 1.85
N THR A 225 3.92 -14.92 2.61
CA THR A 225 3.75 -16.37 2.41
C THR A 225 2.34 -16.82 2.76
N GLY A 226 1.71 -16.26 3.79
CA GLY A 226 0.29 -16.45 4.10
C GLY A 226 -0.61 -16.03 2.92
N CYS A 227 -0.34 -14.85 2.34
CA CYS A 227 -1.00 -14.39 1.12
C CYS A 227 -0.81 -15.39 -0.04
N ALA A 228 0.43 -15.79 -0.33
CA ALA A 228 0.78 -16.67 -1.44
C ALA A 228 0.12 -18.05 -1.35
N ARG A 229 0.02 -18.62 -0.14
CA ARG A 229 -0.60 -19.93 0.11
C ARG A 229 -2.12 -19.91 -0.06
N ASN A 230 -2.76 -18.78 0.22
CA ASN A 230 -4.21 -18.75 0.42
C ASN A 230 -4.99 -17.95 -0.64
N VAL A 231 -4.38 -16.97 -1.32
CA VAL A 231 -5.07 -16.16 -2.34
C VAL A 231 -5.67 -17.01 -3.46
N HIS A 232 -4.95 -18.05 -3.87
CA HIS A 232 -5.36 -18.98 -4.91
C HIS A 232 -6.55 -19.84 -4.51
N LYS A 233 -6.64 -20.21 -3.23
CA LYS A 233 -7.81 -20.94 -2.70
C LYS A 233 -9.05 -20.08 -2.76
N VAL A 234 -8.93 -18.79 -2.40
CA VAL A 234 -10.05 -17.83 -2.51
C VAL A 234 -10.46 -17.65 -3.97
N ALA A 235 -9.49 -17.55 -4.89
CA ALA A 235 -9.78 -17.48 -6.32
C ALA A 235 -10.50 -18.75 -6.83
N ASP A 236 -10.05 -19.93 -6.41
CA ASP A 236 -10.70 -21.20 -6.78
C ASP A 236 -12.11 -21.32 -6.19
N PHE A 237 -12.34 -20.79 -4.98
CA PHE A 237 -13.67 -20.66 -4.41
C PHE A 237 -14.57 -19.71 -5.23
N ILE A 238 -14.07 -18.56 -5.66
CA ILE A 238 -14.81 -17.63 -6.55
C ILE A 238 -15.19 -18.33 -7.85
N ARG A 239 -14.26 -19.07 -8.46
CA ARG A 239 -14.51 -19.85 -9.68
C ARG A 239 -15.55 -20.94 -9.46
N SER A 240 -15.56 -21.58 -8.29
CA SER A 240 -16.60 -22.54 -7.91
C SER A 240 -18.00 -21.92 -7.83
N LYS A 241 -18.09 -20.59 -7.63
CA LYS A 241 -19.33 -19.80 -7.66
C LYS A 241 -19.66 -19.25 -9.06
N GLY A 242 -18.88 -19.64 -10.07
CA GLY A 242 -19.09 -19.33 -11.48
C GLY A 242 -18.53 -17.99 -11.97
N HIS A 243 -17.68 -17.33 -11.18
CA HIS A 243 -17.10 -16.03 -11.53
C HIS A 243 -15.63 -16.16 -11.92
N ASP A 244 -15.23 -15.46 -12.98
CA ASP A 244 -13.83 -15.44 -13.42
C ASP A 244 -13.04 -14.44 -12.58
N CYS A 245 -11.79 -14.79 -12.27
CA CYS A 245 -10.92 -13.95 -11.47
C CYS A 245 -9.43 -14.18 -11.71
N ARG A 246 -8.62 -13.19 -11.34
CA ARG A 246 -7.15 -13.23 -11.44
C ARG A 246 -6.54 -12.81 -10.10
N SER A 247 -5.79 -13.71 -9.48
CA SER A 247 -5.02 -13.41 -8.26
C SER A 247 -3.86 -12.46 -8.57
N ARG A 248 -3.51 -11.58 -7.65
CA ARG A 248 -2.34 -10.70 -7.71
C ARG A 248 -1.54 -10.76 -6.41
N ASP A 249 -0.22 -10.67 -6.53
CA ASP A 249 0.73 -10.81 -5.44
C ASP A 249 1.21 -9.45 -4.90
N TRP A 250 2.25 -9.48 -4.08
CA TRP A 250 2.93 -8.29 -3.54
C TRP A 250 3.99 -7.70 -4.48
N GLY A 251 4.12 -8.20 -5.72
CA GLY A 251 5.17 -7.83 -6.69
C GLY A 251 5.16 -6.37 -7.15
N GLY A 252 4.21 -5.56 -6.65
CA GLY A 252 4.21 -4.11 -6.78
C GLY A 252 3.56 -3.58 -8.06
N GLY A 253 2.98 -4.47 -8.88
CA GLY A 253 2.19 -4.10 -10.06
C GLY A 253 0.99 -3.23 -9.71
N ILE A 254 0.29 -3.56 -8.62
CA ILE A 254 -0.78 -2.76 -8.02
C ILE A 254 -0.29 -2.23 -6.65
N LYS A 255 -0.48 -0.94 -6.35
CA LYS A 255 -0.18 -0.40 -5.01
C LYS A 255 -1.38 -0.57 -4.09
N TYR A 256 -1.25 -1.41 -3.06
CA TYR A 256 -2.39 -1.79 -2.24
C TYR A 256 -2.87 -0.74 -1.24
N SER A 257 -2.00 0.06 -0.62
CA SER A 257 -2.45 1.02 0.40
C SER A 257 -3.53 2.00 -0.10
N PRO A 258 -3.41 2.63 -1.29
CA PRO A 258 -4.50 3.42 -1.86
C PRO A 258 -5.80 2.66 -2.04
N HIS A 259 -5.73 1.41 -2.51
CA HIS A 259 -6.92 0.59 -2.72
C HIS A 259 -7.54 0.13 -1.40
N ALA A 260 -6.74 -0.14 -0.37
CA ALA A 260 -7.23 -0.46 0.97
C ALA A 260 -7.97 0.73 1.61
N VAL A 261 -7.45 1.96 1.42
CA VAL A 261 -8.15 3.19 1.83
C VAL A 261 -9.46 3.37 1.06
N ASN A 262 -9.43 3.18 -0.27
CA ASN A 262 -10.63 3.26 -1.10
C ASN A 262 -11.70 2.23 -0.71
N ALA A 263 -11.28 1.02 -0.32
CA ALA A 263 -12.13 -0.04 0.16
C ALA A 263 -12.57 0.11 1.63
N GLY A 264 -12.28 1.25 2.27
CA GLY A 264 -12.73 1.53 3.64
C GLY A 264 -12.04 0.73 4.74
N LEU A 265 -10.89 0.11 4.45
CA LEU A 265 -10.17 -0.74 5.43
C LEU A 265 -9.40 0.08 6.46
N GLY A 266 -9.14 1.36 6.20
CA GLY A 266 -8.34 2.20 7.06
C GLY A 266 -7.96 3.53 6.42
N ASN A 267 -7.11 4.31 7.10
CA ASN A 267 -6.59 5.58 6.58
C ASN A 267 -5.07 5.57 6.42
N TYR A 268 -4.51 6.61 5.82
CA TYR A 268 -3.06 6.70 5.66
C TYR A 268 -2.36 6.98 6.99
N SER A 269 -1.19 6.35 7.17
CA SER A 269 -0.24 6.67 8.24
C SER A 269 0.71 7.81 7.83
N THR A 270 1.46 8.31 8.82
CA THR A 270 2.60 9.22 8.61
C THR A 270 3.61 8.73 7.57
N TYR A 271 3.75 7.42 7.32
CA TYR A 271 4.71 6.89 6.34
C TYR A 271 4.06 6.35 5.06
N GLY A 272 2.78 6.67 4.86
CA GLY A 272 2.08 6.49 3.60
C GLY A 272 1.55 5.08 3.33
N VAL A 273 1.57 4.20 4.34
CA VAL A 273 0.86 2.91 4.31
C VAL A 273 -0.53 3.03 4.95
N CYS A 274 -1.44 2.14 4.60
CA CYS A 274 -2.77 2.06 5.23
C CYS A 274 -2.63 1.47 6.65
N VAL A 275 -3.21 2.14 7.64
CA VAL A 275 -3.40 1.65 9.01
C VAL A 275 -4.84 1.17 9.12
N THR A 276 -5.07 -0.04 9.59
CA THR A 276 -6.42 -0.55 9.83
C THR A 276 -6.71 -0.65 11.33
N PRO A 277 -7.98 -0.55 11.76
CA PRO A 277 -8.33 -0.72 13.16
C PRO A 277 -7.92 -2.08 13.75
N GLU A 278 -8.02 -3.15 12.95
CA GLU A 278 -7.84 -4.53 13.40
C GLU A 278 -6.36 -4.86 13.66
N ALA A 279 -5.46 -4.37 12.79
CA ALA A 279 -4.07 -4.81 12.76
C ALA A 279 -3.05 -3.65 12.69
N GLY A 280 -3.50 -2.41 12.79
CA GLY A 280 -2.65 -1.24 12.63
C GLY A 280 -1.92 -1.27 11.28
N THR A 281 -0.60 -1.23 11.31
CA THR A 281 0.23 -1.32 10.09
C THR A 281 0.79 -2.72 9.85
N ARG A 282 0.25 -3.74 10.52
CA ARG A 282 0.75 -5.12 10.47
C ARG A 282 0.24 -5.92 9.28
N LEU A 283 -0.54 -5.34 8.37
CA LEU A 283 -1.08 -6.07 7.22
C LEU A 283 -0.16 -6.04 6.01
N LYS A 284 -0.04 -7.20 5.35
CA LYS A 284 0.42 -7.34 3.96
C LYS A 284 -0.76 -7.73 3.10
N TYR A 285 -0.80 -7.20 1.89
CA TYR A 285 -1.94 -7.38 1.00
C TYR A 285 -1.56 -8.25 -0.19
N CYS A 286 -2.50 -9.11 -0.58
CA CYS A 286 -2.67 -9.58 -1.93
C CYS A 286 -4.06 -9.14 -2.42
N SER A 287 -4.39 -9.44 -3.67
CA SER A 287 -5.71 -9.11 -4.20
C SER A 287 -6.20 -10.10 -5.24
N ILE A 288 -7.49 -10.00 -5.54
CA ILE A 288 -8.15 -10.75 -6.61
C ILE A 288 -8.91 -9.75 -7.47
N LEU A 289 -8.63 -9.74 -8.76
CA LEU A 289 -9.43 -9.05 -9.78
C LEU A 289 -10.58 -9.98 -10.17
N ILE A 290 -11.81 -9.49 -10.26
CA ILE A 290 -13.01 -10.33 -10.47
C ILE A 290 -13.96 -9.74 -11.52
N ASP A 291 -14.59 -10.60 -12.35
CA ASP A 291 -15.57 -10.19 -13.36
C ASP A 291 -16.91 -9.73 -12.76
N ALA A 292 -17.27 -10.26 -11.60
CA ALA A 292 -18.50 -9.94 -10.87
C ALA A 292 -18.55 -8.47 -10.40
N ASP A 293 -19.70 -7.81 -10.56
CA ASP A 293 -19.93 -6.45 -10.07
C ASP A 293 -20.28 -6.39 -8.57
N LEU A 294 -19.38 -6.90 -7.73
CA LEU A 294 -19.59 -6.97 -6.28
C LEU A 294 -19.90 -5.57 -5.68
N PRO A 295 -20.78 -5.48 -4.67
CA PRO A 295 -21.02 -4.23 -3.95
C PRO A 295 -19.72 -3.64 -3.42
N LEU A 296 -19.40 -2.42 -3.84
CA LEU A 296 -18.17 -1.73 -3.44
C LEU A 296 -18.27 -1.23 -2.00
N ASP A 297 -17.16 -1.32 -1.28
CA ASP A 297 -16.97 -0.62 -0.02
C ASP A 297 -16.60 0.85 -0.28
N LYS A 298 -16.81 1.70 0.73
CA LYS A 298 -16.55 3.14 0.64
C LYS A 298 -15.44 3.52 1.62
N PRO A 299 -14.62 4.54 1.30
CA PRO A 299 -13.68 5.11 2.26
C PRO A 299 -14.41 5.50 3.55
N LYS A 300 -13.76 5.27 4.68
CA LYS A 300 -14.24 5.66 6.00
C LYS A 300 -13.15 6.42 6.74
N ASP A 301 -13.53 7.46 7.47
CA ASP A 301 -12.63 8.16 8.38
C ASP A 301 -12.63 7.47 9.74
N PHE A 302 -11.45 7.04 10.18
CA PHE A 302 -11.19 6.41 11.46
C PHE A 302 -10.38 7.33 12.39
N ASN A 303 -10.25 8.63 12.08
CA ASN A 303 -9.41 9.60 12.83
C ASN A 303 -7.93 9.20 12.95
N ILE A 304 -7.48 8.23 12.16
CA ILE A 304 -6.10 7.72 12.17
C ILE A 304 -5.12 8.78 11.67
N GLU A 305 -5.52 9.56 10.67
CA GLU A 305 -4.68 10.62 10.10
C GLU A 305 -4.42 11.73 11.13
N GLU A 306 -5.43 12.09 11.92
CA GLU A 306 -5.30 13.06 13.02
C GLU A 306 -4.33 12.54 14.11
N PHE A 307 -4.49 11.29 14.54
CA PHE A 307 -3.54 10.66 15.45
C PHE A 307 -2.11 10.67 14.88
N CYS A 308 -1.97 10.29 13.61
CA CYS A 308 -0.68 10.21 12.93
C CYS A 308 0.00 11.58 12.74
N SER A 309 -0.79 12.66 12.62
CA SER A 309 -0.28 14.03 12.45
C SER A 309 0.54 14.47 13.67
N ARG A 310 0.17 13.97 14.86
CA ARG A 310 0.76 14.29 16.17
C ARG A 310 1.82 13.28 16.62
N CYS A 311 1.53 11.98 16.46
CA CYS A 311 2.40 10.91 16.95
C CYS A 311 3.78 10.94 16.27
N ARG A 312 3.81 10.80 14.94
CA ARG A 312 5.02 10.75 14.09
C ARG A 312 6.17 9.86 14.58
N MET A 313 5.94 8.90 15.48
CA MET A 313 6.99 8.05 16.06
C MET A 313 7.76 7.28 15.00
N CYS A 314 7.07 6.76 13.98
CA CYS A 314 7.69 6.06 12.87
C CYS A 314 8.66 6.95 12.07
N GLN A 315 8.35 8.24 11.92
CA GLN A 315 9.20 9.20 11.23
C GLN A 315 10.43 9.53 12.08
N LYS A 316 10.23 9.83 13.37
CA LYS A 316 11.31 10.13 14.33
C LYS A 316 12.26 8.94 14.53
N SER A 317 11.74 7.71 14.49
CA SER A 317 12.51 6.50 14.74
C SER A 317 13.11 5.86 13.49
N CYS A 318 12.96 6.49 12.31
CA CYS A 318 13.40 5.90 11.04
C CYS A 318 14.94 5.98 10.91
N PRO A 319 15.70 4.87 10.96
CA PRO A 319 17.16 4.95 11.00
C PRO A 319 17.77 5.50 9.71
N SER A 320 17.07 5.39 8.59
CA SER A 320 17.51 5.91 7.29
C SER A 320 16.86 7.25 6.90
N ASN A 321 16.11 7.89 7.81
CA ASN A 321 15.39 9.14 7.54
C ASN A 321 14.57 9.11 6.24
N SER A 322 14.01 7.93 5.93
CA SER A 322 13.31 7.70 4.66
C SER A 322 11.92 8.32 4.65
N ILE A 323 11.34 8.63 5.80
CA ILE A 323 10.00 9.22 5.91
C ILE A 323 10.17 10.75 5.90
N PRO A 324 9.73 11.47 4.85
CA PRO A 324 9.93 12.92 4.75
C PRO A 324 9.09 13.67 5.79
N LYS A 325 9.56 14.85 6.24
CA LYS A 325 8.84 15.73 7.18
C LYS A 325 7.50 16.20 6.60
N GLU A 326 7.54 16.65 5.35
CA GLU A 326 6.41 17.24 4.64
C GLU A 326 5.58 16.21 3.86
N GLU A 327 4.28 16.43 3.82
CA GLU A 327 3.36 15.77 2.90
C GLU A 327 3.43 16.41 1.52
N LYS A 328 3.17 15.63 0.47
CA LYS A 328 3.09 16.13 -0.90
C LYS A 328 1.91 15.50 -1.63
N GLN A 329 1.30 16.27 -2.53
CA GLN A 329 0.32 15.75 -3.46
C GLN A 329 0.99 14.69 -4.36
N TYR A 330 0.42 13.49 -4.36
CA TYR A 330 0.89 12.37 -5.18
C TYR A 330 -0.28 11.59 -5.72
N LYS A 331 -0.45 11.64 -7.04
CA LYS A 331 -1.46 10.83 -7.75
C LYS A 331 -2.87 10.96 -7.16
N GLY A 332 -3.22 12.16 -6.70
CA GLY A 332 -4.53 12.48 -6.12
C GLY A 332 -4.68 12.21 -4.63
N ALA A 333 -3.60 11.93 -3.90
CA ALA A 333 -3.60 11.88 -2.43
C ALA A 333 -2.50 12.79 -1.86
N VAL A 334 -2.79 13.47 -0.75
CA VAL A 334 -1.78 14.18 0.05
C VAL A 334 -1.17 13.18 1.03
N LYS A 335 0.12 12.90 0.91
CA LYS A 335 0.81 11.99 1.84
C LYS A 335 2.31 12.19 1.88
N ARG A 336 2.94 11.66 2.92
CA ARG A 336 4.40 11.49 3.00
C ARG A 336 4.80 10.26 2.17
N GLN A 337 5.53 10.49 1.08
CA GLN A 337 6.11 9.40 0.31
C GLN A 337 7.44 8.97 0.91
N THR A 338 7.45 7.79 1.54
CA THR A 338 8.67 7.15 2.01
C THR A 338 9.66 6.98 0.85
N ARG A 339 10.88 7.49 1.04
CA ARG A 339 12.00 7.36 0.10
C ARG A 339 12.47 5.92 0.08
N PHE A 340 11.95 5.14 -0.87
CA PHE A 340 12.15 3.69 -0.90
C PHE A 340 13.61 3.27 -1.06
N SER A 341 14.46 4.06 -1.73
CA SER A 341 15.89 3.73 -1.88
C SER A 341 16.62 3.62 -0.54
N GLY A 342 16.49 4.63 0.33
CA GLY A 342 17.11 4.63 1.66
C GLY A 342 16.47 3.60 2.60
N CYS A 343 15.18 3.33 2.44
CA CYS A 343 14.50 2.27 3.20
C CYS A 343 15.02 0.89 2.79
N LEU A 344 15.13 0.64 1.48
CA LEU A 344 15.61 -0.63 0.92
C LEU A 344 17.05 -0.92 1.34
N GLU A 345 17.92 0.08 1.29
CA GLU A 345 19.31 -0.06 1.73
C GLU A 345 19.39 -0.53 3.19
N LEU A 346 18.63 0.11 4.08
CA LEU A 346 18.56 -0.32 5.49
C LEU A 346 17.96 -1.72 5.66
N MET A 347 16.94 -2.08 4.88
CA MET A 347 16.36 -3.43 4.88
C MET A 347 17.41 -4.47 4.45
N THR A 348 18.31 -4.13 3.53
CA THR A 348 19.38 -5.04 3.13
C THR A 348 20.44 -5.23 4.21
N THR A 349 20.74 -4.20 5.00
CA THR A 349 21.72 -4.32 6.08
C THR A 349 21.14 -4.98 7.34
N SER A 350 19.89 -4.68 7.67
CA SER A 350 19.25 -5.12 8.92
C SER A 350 18.52 -6.45 8.82
N ARG A 351 18.56 -7.12 7.66
CA ARG A 351 17.81 -8.35 7.38
C ARG A 351 16.31 -8.21 7.65
N GLU A 352 15.73 -7.15 7.05
CA GLU A 352 14.38 -6.60 7.30
C GLU A 352 14.30 -5.61 8.49
N CYS A 353 13.88 -4.37 8.22
CA CYS A 353 13.92 -3.29 9.22
C CYS A 353 12.68 -3.23 10.12
N LEU A 354 11.47 -3.09 9.54
CA LEU A 354 10.16 -2.90 10.21
C LEU A 354 10.11 -1.97 11.45
N LYS A 355 11.11 -1.12 11.70
CA LYS A 355 11.13 -0.23 12.86
C LYS A 355 9.89 0.67 12.91
N CYS A 356 9.45 1.17 11.75
CA CYS A 356 8.23 1.96 11.64
C CYS A 356 6.96 1.21 12.08
N VAL A 357 6.89 -0.11 11.85
CA VAL A 357 5.77 -0.96 12.29
C VAL A 357 5.88 -1.21 13.79
N ARG A 358 7.06 -1.53 14.31
CA ARG A 358 7.29 -1.82 15.75
C ARG A 358 7.02 -0.62 16.66
N VAL A 359 7.28 0.60 16.20
CA VAL A 359 7.03 1.82 16.99
C VAL A 359 5.64 2.41 16.76
N CYS A 360 4.84 1.85 15.84
CA CYS A 360 3.51 2.35 15.55
C CYS A 360 2.56 1.99 16.72
N PRO A 361 1.91 2.96 17.38
CA PRO A 361 0.99 2.67 18.49
C PRO A 361 -0.17 1.75 18.06
N PHE A 362 -0.78 1.99 16.89
CA PHE A 362 -1.80 1.09 16.33
C PHE A 362 -1.33 -0.35 16.19
N SER A 363 -0.03 -0.55 15.95
CA SER A 363 0.56 -1.88 15.81
C SER A 363 0.94 -2.54 17.14
N MET A 364 1.01 -1.80 18.25
CA MET A 364 1.47 -2.35 19.53
C MET A 364 0.36 -2.38 20.59
N ILE A 365 -0.42 -1.31 20.68
CA ILE A 365 -1.44 -1.13 21.71
C ILE A 365 -2.87 -1.23 21.14
N GLY A 366 -3.00 -1.13 19.81
CA GLY A 366 -4.28 -1.30 19.11
C GLY A 366 -5.04 0.01 18.89
N TYR A 367 -6.09 -0.04 18.07
CA TYR A 367 -6.85 1.14 17.65
C TYR A 367 -7.58 1.84 18.80
N GLU A 368 -8.33 1.12 19.62
CA GLU A 368 -9.15 1.72 20.67
C GLU A 368 -8.29 2.52 21.66
N GLN A 369 -7.18 1.96 22.13
CA GLN A 369 -6.27 2.66 23.04
C GLN A 369 -5.62 3.90 22.38
N CYS A 370 -5.38 3.87 21.06
CA CYS A 370 -4.92 5.05 20.35
C CYS A 370 -5.99 6.14 20.29
N MET A 371 -7.25 5.77 20.04
CA MET A 371 -8.37 6.71 20.00
C MET A 371 -8.69 7.28 21.39
N GLU A 372 -8.64 6.48 22.45
CA GLU A 372 -8.81 6.93 23.84
C GLU A 372 -7.73 7.93 24.27
N SER A 373 -6.53 7.86 23.68
CA SER A 373 -5.46 8.83 23.94
C SER A 373 -5.64 10.16 23.24
N LEU A 374 -6.58 10.26 22.29
CA LEU A 374 -6.91 11.54 21.65
C LEU A 374 -7.76 12.39 22.61
N PRO A 375 -7.47 13.69 22.74
CA PRO A 375 -8.38 14.60 23.43
C PRO A 375 -9.79 14.52 22.85
N GLN A 376 -10.81 14.58 23.71
CA GLN A 376 -12.21 14.33 23.37
C GLN A 376 -12.71 15.15 22.17
N TYR A 377 -12.22 16.39 22.00
CA TYR A 377 -12.60 17.25 20.88
C TYR A 377 -12.15 16.75 19.48
N TYR A 378 -11.19 15.81 19.41
CA TYR A 378 -10.80 15.13 18.16
C TYR A 378 -11.56 13.83 17.91
N MET A 379 -12.25 13.29 18.92
CA MET A 379 -13.09 12.11 18.73
C MET A 379 -14.37 12.46 17.97
N TYR A 380 -14.80 13.72 18.07
CA TYR A 380 -15.88 14.26 17.25
C TYR A 380 -15.34 14.58 15.86
N ASN A 381 -15.85 13.87 14.85
CA ASN A 381 -15.69 14.32 13.47
C ASN A 381 -16.55 15.56 13.29
N LEU A 382 -15.98 16.72 13.61
CA LEU A 382 -16.59 18.04 13.53
C LEU A 382 -17.07 18.40 12.10
N GLN A 383 -16.76 17.57 11.09
CA GLN A 383 -17.24 17.71 9.72
C GLN A 383 -18.54 16.93 9.42
N ILE A 384 -19.03 16.12 10.36
CA ILE A 384 -20.34 15.47 10.28
C ILE A 384 -21.31 16.28 11.14
N ASP A 385 -21.85 17.35 10.56
CA ASP A 385 -23.09 18.09 10.90
C ASP A 385 -23.47 18.44 12.36
N GLU A 386 -22.60 18.26 13.37
CA GLU A 386 -22.92 18.62 14.77
C GLU A 386 -21.84 19.49 15.43
N LEU A 387 -21.40 20.53 14.71
CA LEU A 387 -20.71 21.65 15.35
C LEU A 387 -21.77 22.67 15.77
N ASP A 388 -22.31 22.50 16.99
CA ASP A 388 -23.06 23.57 17.64
C ASP A 388 -22.09 24.73 17.91
N LYS A 389 -22.09 25.68 16.97
CA LYS A 389 -21.27 26.89 17.05
C LYS A 389 -21.77 27.83 18.15
N GLU A 390 -23.04 27.73 18.57
CA GLU A 390 -23.56 28.50 19.69
C GLU A 390 -22.96 28.01 21.01
N PHE A 391 -22.81 26.68 21.19
CA PHE A 391 -22.12 26.12 22.36
C PHE A 391 -20.67 26.65 22.50
N LEU A 392 -19.88 26.61 21.42
CA LEU A 392 -18.48 27.05 21.44
C LEU A 392 -18.29 28.57 21.54
N LEU A 393 -19.26 29.36 21.10
CA LEU A 393 -19.20 30.82 21.09
C LEU A 393 -19.98 31.46 22.24
N SER A 394 -20.67 30.66 23.06
CA SER A 394 -21.33 31.15 24.27
C SER A 394 -20.27 31.66 25.26
N LYS A 395 -20.17 32.97 25.36
CA LYS A 395 -19.45 33.63 26.45
C LYS A 395 -20.47 33.90 27.57
N LYS A 396 -20.22 33.28 28.74
CA LYS A 396 -20.74 33.51 30.10
C LYS A 396 -21.76 32.46 30.60
N GLU A 397 -21.74 32.01 31.87
CA GLU A 397 -21.18 32.63 33.09
C GLU A 397 -20.99 31.61 34.25
N GLY A 398 -19.93 31.78 35.06
CA GLY A 398 -19.95 31.45 36.50
C GLY A 398 -19.06 30.31 37.02
N GLU A 399 -18.21 30.64 37.99
CA GLU A 399 -17.50 29.77 38.95
C GLU A 399 -16.17 29.12 38.53
N TYR A 400 -15.08 29.87 38.73
CA TYR A 400 -13.88 29.29 39.33
C TYR A 400 -13.79 29.81 40.77
N ILE A 401 -13.99 28.90 41.72
CA ILE A 401 -13.50 28.98 43.10
C ILE A 401 -12.04 28.48 43.01
N GLU A 402 -10.97 29.15 43.44
CA GLU A 402 -10.70 30.36 44.23
C GLU A 402 -9.46 31.04 43.62
#